data_AF-D4B110-F1
#
_entry.id   AF-D4B110-F1
#
_cell.length_a   1.000
_cell.length_b   1.000
_cell.length_c   1.000
_cell.angle_alpha   90.00
_cell.angle_beta   90.00
_cell.angle_gamma   90.00
#
_symmetry.space_group_name_H-M   'P 1'
#
loop_
_entity.id
_entity.type
_entity.pdbx_description
1 polymer ?
#
loop_
_entity_poly.entity_id
_entity_poly.type
_entity_poly.pdbx_seq_one_letter_code
_entity_poly.pdbx_strand_id
1 'polypeptide(L)'
;MGEKSPASGPVSLSHPAHCLTAEAATRELATNADDGLTAHEAKARLEKYGQNKLDDGEGVSVIKILIRQIANAMMLVKRPISF
;
A
#
# COMPACT_ATOMS: atom_id res chain seq x y z
N MET A 1 18.60 12.22 -1.08
CA MET A 1 17.50 12.56 -0.14
C MET A 1 16.32 13.01 -1.00
N GLY A 2 15.44 12.09 -1.38
CA GLY A 2 14.28 12.40 -2.22
C GLY A 2 13.06 12.58 -1.31
N GLU A 3 12.63 13.82 -1.15
CA GLU A 3 11.46 14.18 -0.34
C GLU A 3 10.22 13.55 -0.98
N LYS A 4 9.63 12.56 -0.30
CA LYS A 4 8.35 11.97 -0.69
C LYS A 4 7.28 13.03 -0.47
N SER A 5 6.86 13.70 -1.55
CA SER A 5 5.75 14.65 -1.53
C SER A 5 4.51 14.01 -0.87
N PRO A 6 3.73 14.76 -0.09
CA PRO A 6 2.59 14.22 0.62
C PRO A 6 1.56 13.75 -0.42
N ALA A 7 1.42 12.43 -0.56
CA ALA A 7 0.34 11.85 -1.35
C ALA A 7 -0.98 12.39 -0.80
N SER A 8 -1.70 13.15 -1.62
CA SER A 8 -3.06 13.59 -1.34
C SER A 8 -3.88 12.36 -0.95
N GLY A 9 -4.37 12.31 0.29
CA GLY A 9 -5.22 11.21 0.76
C GLY A 9 -6.45 10.99 -0.14
N PRO A 10 -7.12 9.83 0.00
CA PRO A 10 -8.31 9.52 -0.80
C PRO A 10 -9.41 10.58 -0.60
N VAL A 11 -10.27 10.74 -1.61
CA VAL A 11 -11.47 11.57 -1.51
C VAL A 11 -12.32 11.07 -0.33
N SER A 12 -12.53 11.94 0.66
CA SER A 12 -13.39 11.62 1.81
C SER A 12 -14.85 11.67 1.37
N LEU A 13 -15.49 10.51 1.28
CA LEU A 13 -16.92 10.38 1.07
C LEU A 13 -17.69 10.65 2.37
N SER A 14 -18.96 11.03 2.26
CA SER A 14 -19.82 11.27 3.42
C SER A 14 -20.10 10.01 4.24
N HIS A 15 -20.22 8.87 3.55
CA HIS A 15 -20.39 7.52 4.11
C HIS A 15 -19.59 6.52 3.26
N PRO A 16 -19.39 5.27 3.71
CA PRO A 16 -18.85 4.23 2.85
C PRO A 16 -19.62 4.16 1.53
N ALA A 17 -18.91 4.00 0.40
CA ALA A 17 -19.53 4.06 -0.92
C ALA A 17 -20.71 3.09 -1.11
N HIS A 18 -20.67 1.92 -0.45
CA HIS A 18 -21.74 0.92 -0.50
C HIS A 18 -22.99 1.29 0.33
N CYS A 19 -22.92 2.35 1.15
CA CYS A 19 -24.06 2.88 1.90
C CYS A 19 -24.71 4.08 1.19
N LEU A 20 -24.12 4.57 0.09
CA LEU A 20 -24.66 5.68 -0.70
C LEU A 20 -25.50 5.15 -1.87
N THR A 21 -26.45 5.96 -2.34
CA THR A 21 -27.11 5.68 -3.62
C THR A 21 -26.13 5.88 -4.77
N ALA A 22 -26.40 5.25 -5.92
CA ALA A 22 -25.51 5.35 -7.08
C ALA A 22 -25.31 6.82 -7.53
N GLU A 23 -26.37 7.64 -7.45
CA GLU A 23 -26.35 9.06 -7.83
C GLU A 23 -25.55 9.91 -6.82
N ALA A 24 -25.63 9.57 -5.53
CA ALA A 24 -24.85 10.23 -4.50
C ALA A 24 -23.36 9.90 -4.64
N ALA A 25 -23.04 8.62 -4.85
CA ALA A 25 -21.65 8.16 -5.02
C ALA A 25 -21.00 8.76 -6.28
N THR A 26 -21.72 8.78 -7.42
CA THR A 26 -21.20 9.36 -8.68
C THR A 26 -20.98 10.87 -8.58
N ARG A 27 -21.88 11.58 -7.88
CA ARG A 27 -21.72 13.01 -7.58
C ARG A 27 -20.53 13.29 -6.67
N GLU A 28 -20.38 12.56 -5.57
CA GLU A 28 -19.28 12.74 -4.63
C GLU A 28 -17.92 12.37 -5.26
N LEU A 29 -17.88 11.36 -6.14
CA LEU A 29 -16.67 10.93 -6.85
C LEU A 29 -16.39 11.73 -8.13
N ALA A 30 -17.25 12.69 -8.46
CA ALA A 30 -17.21 13.49 -9.69
C ALA A 30 -16.96 12.60 -10.93
N THR A 31 -17.79 11.57 -11.10
CA THR A 31 -17.74 10.63 -12.23
C THR A 31 -19.11 10.50 -12.87
N ASN A 32 -19.15 10.18 -14.16
CA ASN A 32 -20.39 9.79 -14.82
C ASN A 32 -20.70 8.32 -14.51
N ALA A 33 -21.97 7.97 -14.35
CA ALA A 33 -22.44 6.61 -14.09
C ALA A 33 -22.37 5.72 -15.34
N ASP A 34 -22.66 6.30 -16.50
CA ASP A 34 -22.74 5.59 -17.79
C ASP A 34 -21.41 5.61 -18.53
N ASP A 35 -20.79 6.80 -18.64
CA ASP A 35 -19.57 7.01 -19.42
C ASP A 35 -18.28 6.93 -18.59
N GLY A 36 -18.38 6.90 -17.25
CA GLY A 36 -17.23 6.86 -16.35
C GLY A 36 -16.41 8.17 -16.33
N LEU A 37 -15.08 8.03 -16.33
CA LEU A 37 -14.12 9.15 -16.32
C LEU A 37 -13.56 9.41 -17.72
N THR A 38 -13.33 10.69 -18.02
CA THR A 38 -12.60 11.05 -19.25
C THR A 38 -11.14 10.60 -19.15
N ALA A 39 -10.50 10.34 -20.31
CA ALA A 39 -9.07 9.98 -20.34
C ALA A 39 -8.16 11.05 -19.69
N HIS A 40 -8.55 12.32 -19.81
CA HIS A 40 -7.86 13.44 -19.19
C HIS A 40 -7.97 13.39 -17.66
N GLU A 41 -9.17 13.22 -17.10
CA GLU A 41 -9.37 13.11 -15.65
C GLU A 41 -8.74 11.85 -15.06
N ALA A 42 -8.80 10.73 -15.78
CA ALA A 42 -8.15 9.50 -15.37
C ALA A 42 -6.63 9.70 -15.25
N LYS A 43 -6.00 10.37 -16.24
CA LYS A 43 -4.57 10.71 -16.20
C LYS A 43 -4.25 11.68 -15.07
N ALA A 44 -5.05 12.73 -14.89
CA ALA A 44 -4.86 13.70 -13.80
C ALA A 44 -4.97 13.04 -12.42
N ARG A 45 -5.92 12.10 -12.23
CA ARG A 45 -6.06 11.32 -10.99
C ARG A 45 -4.87 10.38 -10.79
N LEU A 46 -4.37 9.73 -11.84
CA LEU A 46 -3.20 8.86 -11.76
C LEU A 46 -1.94 9.63 -11.35
N GLU A 47 -1.74 10.84 -11.88
CA GLU A 47 -0.62 11.72 -11.49
C GLU A 47 -0.75 12.22 -10.05
N LYS A 48 -1.99 12.49 -9.59
CA LYS A 48 -2.28 12.96 -8.24
C LYS A 48 -2.13 11.88 -7.15
N TYR A 49 -2.66 10.69 -7.40
CA TYR A 49 -2.75 9.61 -6.39
C TYR A 49 -1.67 8.54 -6.54
N GLY A 50 -0.98 8.50 -7.69
CA GLY A 50 0.00 7.47 -8.00
C GLY A 50 -0.63 6.19 -8.55
N GLN A 51 0.21 5.20 -8.85
CA GLN A 51 -0.26 3.91 -9.36
C GLN A 51 -1.08 3.18 -8.29
N ASN A 52 -2.21 2.59 -8.69
CA ASN A 52 -2.98 1.69 -7.83
C ASN A 52 -2.26 0.34 -7.69
N LYS A 53 -1.11 0.36 -7.02
CA LYS A 53 -0.33 -0.82 -6.67
C LYS A 53 -0.02 -0.72 -5.20
N LEU A 54 -0.20 -1.84 -4.51
CA LEU A 54 0.36 -1.98 -3.19
C LEU A 54 1.88 -1.92 -3.35
N ASP A 55 2.52 -1.13 -2.50
CA ASP A 55 3.98 -1.18 -2.40
C ASP A 55 4.33 -2.63 -2.07
N ASP A 56 5.17 -3.24 -2.91
CA ASP A 56 5.79 -4.51 -2.59
C ASP A 56 6.73 -4.21 -1.41
N GLY A 57 6.16 -4.24 -0.21
CA GLY A 57 6.84 -3.85 1.02
C GLY A 57 8.20 -4.53 1.09
N GLU A 58 9.17 -3.88 1.75
CA GLU A 58 10.58 -4.26 1.77
C GLU A 58 10.73 -5.79 1.84
N GLY A 59 11.07 -6.40 0.69
CA GLY A 59 11.14 -7.85 0.58
C GLY A 59 12.03 -8.38 1.69
N VAL A 60 11.54 -9.34 2.48
CA VAL A 60 12.31 -9.88 3.59
C VAL A 60 13.64 -10.41 3.04
N SER A 61 14.74 -9.72 3.35
CA SER A 61 16.05 -10.10 2.82
C SER A 61 16.40 -11.49 3.35
N VAL A 62 16.56 -12.45 2.43
CA VAL A 62 16.96 -13.83 2.76
C VAL A 62 18.24 -13.84 3.61
N ILE A 63 19.15 -12.89 3.36
CA ILE A 63 20.38 -12.70 4.14
C ILE A 63 20.06 -12.27 5.59
N LYS A 64 19.14 -11.30 5.79
CA LYS A 64 18.67 -10.89 7.14
C LYS A 64 18.04 -12.08 7.88
N ILE A 65 17.28 -12.93 7.19
CA ILE A 65 16.67 -14.14 7.76
C ILE A 65 17.74 -15.15 8.17
N LEU A 66 18.72 -15.43 7.30
CA LEU A 66 19.80 -16.38 7.57
C LEU A 66 20.66 -15.95 8.77
N ILE A 67 21.02 -14.67 8.85
CA ILE A 67 21.76 -14.14 10.01
C ILE A 67 20.96 -14.33 11.29
N ARG A 68 19.63 -14.10 11.26
CA ARG A 68 18.77 -14.29 12.43
C ARG A 68 18.63 -15.77 12.83
N GLN A 69 18.69 -16.70 11.88
CA GLN A 69 18.74 -18.14 12.17
C GLN A 69 20.05 -18.53 12.87
N ILE A 70 21.19 -17.98 12.44
CA ILE A 70 22.50 -18.22 13.04
C ILE A 70 22.64 -17.55 14.42
N ALA A 71 22.11 -16.33 14.54
CA ALA A 71 22.16 -15.54 15.77
C ALA A 71 21.15 -15.98 16.84
N ASN A 72 20.27 -16.95 16.55
CA ASN A 72 19.40 -17.51 17.57
C ASN A 72 20.27 -18.24 18.60
N ALA A 73 20.19 -17.82 19.87
CA ALA A 73 21.05 -18.30 20.96
C ALA A 73 21.05 -19.83 21.15
N MET A 74 20.03 -20.52 20.62
CA MET A 74 19.91 -21.99 20.64
C MET A 74 20.95 -22.73 19.76
N MET A 75 21.58 -22.10 18.76
CA MET A 75 22.74 -22.67 18.03
C MET A 75 24.10 -22.24 18.62
N LEU A 76 24.13 -21.18 19.43
CA LEU A 76 25.36 -20.61 20.01
C LEU A 76 25.59 -21.10 21.45
N VAL A 77 25.15 -22.32 21.78
CA VAL A 77 25.59 -23.02 22.99
C VAL A 77 26.84 -23.81 22.65
N LYS A 78 28.00 -23.12 22.66
CA LYS A 78 29.29 -23.78 22.84
C LYS A 78 29.41 -24.18 24.32
N ARG A 79 28.74 -25.26 24.72
CA ARG A 79 29.23 -26.07 25.84
C ARG A 79 29.59 -27.44 25.27
N PRO A 80 30.85 -27.90 25.37
CA PRO A 80 31.14 -29.30 25.11
C PRO A 80 30.31 -30.10 26.10
N ILE A 81 29.47 -30.99 25.58
CA ILE A 81 28.85 -32.03 26.39
C ILE A 81 30.01 -32.95 26.78
N SER A 82 30.60 -32.72 27.94
CA SER A 82 31.49 -33.69 28.57
C SER A 82 30.62 -34.82 29.11
N PHE A 83 30.87 -36.03 28.62
CA PHE A 83 30.37 -37.28 29.19
C PHE A 83 31.05 -37.58 30.53
#